data_AF-A0A202DWC1-F1
#
_entry.id   AF-A0A202DWC1-F1
#
_cell.length_a   1.000
_cell.length_b   1.000
_cell.length_c   1.000
_cell.angle_alpha   90.00
_cell.angle_beta   90.00
_cell.angle_gamma   90.00
#
_symmetry.space_group_name_H-M   'P 1'
#
loop_
_entity.id
_entity.type
_entity.pdbx_description
1 polymer ?
#
loop_
_entity_poly.entity_id
_entity_poly.type
_entity_poly.pdbx_seq_one_letter_code
_entity_poly.pdbx_strand_id
1 'polypeptide(L)'
;MTCDSKHINRRSFLLAAAAGMGTAAVSGNAVPFVKTRSKTKNSKKLFATTDFADNIIVNSQFMNKAQLNELNKHLASLGVTRHQWTFDTIWTLYDDYPHGFDLLAEATSSAHRHGLEFYALIKPFEAGAFRRNLLPHTFPFPENACAFKDMRGIYPVARPFAAANSHMNLKRKPGSYEYEGPVKGIRLVKENDKPTRIKYEHLSLWTSSLNNNFIPYTGRVVFRETLEWRFVFPKWQPCRILHLEELEIPKDHAYIIIKCQLADGRGDFSNESGRIIELTGPEGQDIPYYPGSGPVSPDSFKRLFTSPLMTKLIRYLQLPEVQKQINDPVNLQKHFSEFYQFEKMRPTDSITLDRNGYLALVCGKPEYVMGSMHPIYPEVREHWLELVRFCLDRGVDGINLRAANHTRPREHQYYGFNEPVLEASGGRTDFPTIARINGNAYTEFLREARDLIKSKGKSITIHLHATMLSPDDRRWRSSHQLPGNFEWQWRTWVREIADDLEFRGGNMLRQWNLEQ
;
A
#
# COMPACT_ATOMS: atom_id res chain seq x y z
N MET A 1 -8.67 29.07 -28.73
CA MET A 1 -9.36 29.32 -27.45
C MET A 1 -8.33 29.74 -26.44
N THR A 2 -8.35 31.02 -26.05
CA THR A 2 -7.43 31.64 -25.09
C THR A 2 -7.69 31.07 -23.69
N CYS A 3 -6.66 30.47 -23.09
CA CYS A 3 -6.74 29.88 -21.76
C CYS A 3 -6.48 31.00 -20.75
N ASP A 4 -7.54 31.53 -20.14
CA ASP A 4 -7.45 32.48 -19.04
C ASP A 4 -6.80 31.82 -17.81
N SER A 5 -5.64 32.36 -17.40
CA SER A 5 -4.97 32.00 -16.16
C SER A 5 -5.79 32.53 -14.98
N LYS A 6 -6.65 31.68 -14.39
CA LYS A 6 -7.35 32.02 -13.15
C LYS A 6 -6.35 32.16 -12.01
N HIS A 7 -6.12 33.38 -11.55
CA HIS A 7 -5.41 33.66 -10.29
C HIS A 7 -6.13 32.98 -9.12
N ILE A 8 -5.44 32.06 -8.45
CA ILE A 8 -5.89 31.48 -7.18
C ILE A 8 -5.76 32.57 -6.12
N ASN A 9 -6.88 33.10 -5.63
CA ASN A 9 -6.86 34.02 -4.51
C ASN A 9 -6.68 33.27 -3.18
N ARG A 10 -6.26 34.00 -2.13
CA ARG A 10 -5.98 33.50 -0.78
C ARG A 10 -7.10 32.61 -0.21
N ARG A 11 -8.37 32.88 -0.56
CA ARG A 11 -9.53 32.12 -0.08
C ARG A 11 -9.62 30.73 -0.70
N SER A 12 -9.32 30.63 -2.00
CA SER A 12 -9.28 29.35 -2.73
C SER A 12 -8.12 28.47 -2.27
N PHE A 13 -6.96 29.07 -1.96
CA PHE A 13 -5.81 28.35 -1.38
C PHE A 13 -6.14 27.79 0.02
N LEU A 14 -6.76 28.59 0.89
CA LEU A 14 -7.14 28.14 2.23
C LEU A 14 -8.22 27.05 2.22
N LEU A 15 -9.18 27.11 1.29
CA LEU A 15 -10.21 26.07 1.15
C LEU A 15 -9.64 24.75 0.62
N ALA A 16 -8.68 24.78 -0.32
CA ALA A 16 -8.00 23.58 -0.81
C ALA A 16 -7.08 22.96 0.25
N ALA A 17 -6.40 23.77 1.05
CA ALA A 17 -5.59 23.30 2.18
C ALA A 17 -6.45 22.75 3.34
N ALA A 18 -7.63 23.33 3.58
CA ALA A 18 -8.55 22.87 4.62
C ALA A 18 -9.32 21.60 4.24
N ALA A 19 -9.50 21.30 2.94
CA ALA A 19 -10.15 20.06 2.49
C ALA A 19 -9.35 18.78 2.83
N GLY A 20 -8.08 18.90 3.21
CA GLY A 20 -7.26 17.81 3.77
C GLY A 20 -7.32 17.70 5.30
N MET A 21 -7.94 18.65 6.00
CA MET A 21 -8.15 18.61 7.45
C MET A 21 -9.55 18.08 7.73
N GLY A 22 -9.65 16.98 8.48
CA GLY A 22 -10.93 16.51 9.01
C GLY A 22 -11.67 17.67 9.71
N THR A 23 -12.91 17.89 9.31
CA THR A 23 -13.76 19.00 9.71
C THR A 23 -13.91 19.05 11.24
N ALA A 24 -13.23 19.99 11.89
CA ALA A 24 -13.67 20.49 13.19
C ALA A 24 -14.60 21.68 12.91
N ALA A 25 -15.90 21.49 13.12
CA ALA A 25 -16.86 22.58 13.06
C ALA A 25 -16.56 23.56 14.22
N VAL A 26 -16.01 24.72 13.90
CA VAL A 26 -15.88 25.83 14.84
C VAL A 26 -16.89 26.89 14.39
N SER A 27 -17.95 27.05 15.18
CA SER A 27 -18.98 28.07 15.00
C SER A 27 -18.35 29.46 14.93
N GLY A 28 -18.70 30.21 13.89
CA GLY A 28 -18.20 31.55 13.65
C GLY A 28 -18.68 32.53 14.71
N ASN A 29 -17.74 33.04 15.50
CA ASN A 29 -17.72 34.41 16.00
C ASN A 29 -16.25 34.77 16.27
N ALA A 30 -15.68 35.58 15.38
CA ALA A 30 -14.33 36.09 15.50
C ALA A 30 -14.30 37.16 16.61
N VAL A 31 -13.81 36.79 17.78
CA VAL A 31 -13.43 37.74 18.84
C VAL A 31 -11.93 38.00 18.70
N PRO A 32 -11.46 39.26 18.82
CA PRO A 32 -10.03 39.57 18.75
C PRO A 32 -9.27 38.82 19.85
N PHE A 33 -8.29 38.02 19.45
CA PHE A 33 -7.40 37.29 20.36
C PHE A 33 -6.56 38.26 21.18
N VAL A 34 -6.96 38.46 22.43
CA VAL A 34 -6.10 39.04 23.47
C VAL A 34 -4.99 38.04 23.76
N LYS A 35 -3.73 38.45 23.56
CA LYS A 35 -2.55 37.66 23.92
C LYS A 35 -2.43 37.56 25.44
N THR A 36 -3.08 36.58 26.05
CA THR A 36 -2.79 36.20 27.43
C THR A 36 -1.59 35.24 27.45
N ARG A 37 -0.39 35.79 27.74
CA ARG A 37 0.79 35.00 28.11
C ARG A 37 0.58 34.42 29.51
N SER A 38 -0.20 33.34 29.60
CA SER A 38 -0.27 32.50 30.79
C SER A 38 0.87 31.49 30.74
N LYS A 39 1.96 31.75 31.49
CA LYS A 39 2.96 30.73 31.82
C LYS A 39 2.36 29.78 32.86
N THR A 40 1.43 28.91 32.46
CA THR A 40 1.09 27.73 33.25
C THR A 40 2.06 26.62 32.86
N LYS A 41 2.76 26.06 33.85
CA LYS A 41 3.77 24.99 33.69
C LYS A 41 3.22 23.67 33.08
N ASN A 42 1.92 23.60 32.76
CA ASN A 42 1.20 22.42 32.27
C ASN A 42 0.25 22.73 31.08
N SER A 43 0.56 23.69 30.20
CA SER A 43 -0.30 23.92 29.03
C SER A 43 -0.16 22.77 28.01
N LYS A 44 -1.29 22.26 27.52
CA LYS A 44 -1.33 21.29 26.42
C LYS A 44 -0.64 21.92 25.20
N LYS A 45 0.22 21.15 24.52
CA LYS A 45 0.85 21.57 23.26
C LYS A 45 -0.07 21.23 22.08
N LEU A 46 -0.17 22.14 21.11
CA LEU A 46 -0.83 21.89 19.83
C LEU A 46 0.21 21.58 18.77
N PHE A 47 0.04 20.47 18.06
CA PHE A 47 0.90 20.04 16.95
C PHE A 47 0.10 20.02 15.65
N ALA A 48 0.77 20.30 14.53
CA ALA A 48 0.20 20.16 13.19
C ALA A 48 1.06 19.19 12.37
N THR A 49 0.43 18.31 11.60
CA THR A 49 1.12 17.41 10.67
C THR A 49 0.68 17.73 9.25
N THR A 50 1.63 17.92 8.34
CA THR A 50 1.34 18.18 6.92
C THR A 50 1.86 17.06 6.04
N ASP A 51 1.03 16.64 5.08
CA ASP A 51 1.41 15.71 4.01
C ASP A 51 1.55 16.49 2.69
N PHE A 52 2.77 16.96 2.40
CA PHE A 52 3.04 17.69 1.16
C PHE A 52 3.08 16.80 -0.07
N ALA A 53 3.26 15.49 0.11
CA ALA A 53 3.23 14.57 -1.01
C ALA A 53 1.88 14.61 -1.70
N ASP A 54 0.81 14.67 -0.92
CA ASP A 54 -0.53 14.87 -1.48
C ASP A 54 -0.67 16.23 -2.16
N ASN A 55 -0.10 17.33 -1.65
CA ASN A 55 -0.16 18.62 -2.36
C ASN A 55 0.52 18.59 -3.74
N ILE A 56 1.69 17.97 -3.82
CA ILE A 56 2.44 17.90 -5.08
C ILE A 56 1.77 16.88 -6.01
N ILE A 57 1.46 15.69 -5.51
CA ILE A 57 0.91 14.61 -6.32
C ILE A 57 -0.52 14.97 -6.73
N VAL A 58 -1.41 15.29 -5.78
CA VAL A 58 -2.86 15.55 -6.00
C VAL A 58 -3.11 16.89 -6.63
N ASN A 59 -2.51 17.97 -6.11
CA ASN A 59 -2.80 19.33 -6.58
C ASN A 59 -1.83 19.80 -7.68
N SER A 60 -0.76 19.05 -7.98
CA SER A 60 0.28 19.46 -8.94
C SER A 60 0.88 20.83 -8.61
N GLN A 61 1.02 21.13 -7.31
CA GLN A 61 1.48 22.42 -6.81
C GLN A 61 2.74 22.27 -5.97
N PHE A 62 3.78 23.00 -6.37
CA PHE A 62 4.98 23.22 -5.56
C PHE A 62 4.78 24.44 -4.67
N MET A 63 5.29 24.38 -3.44
CA MET A 63 5.30 25.52 -2.54
C MET A 63 6.62 26.27 -2.65
N ASN A 64 6.57 27.55 -3.01
CA ASN A 64 7.75 28.39 -2.93
C ASN A 64 8.07 28.76 -1.46
N LYS A 65 9.26 29.35 -1.24
CA LYS A 65 9.72 29.78 0.09
C LYS A 65 8.72 30.69 0.83
N ALA A 66 8.05 31.59 0.11
CA ALA A 66 7.07 32.50 0.69
C ALA A 66 5.81 31.76 1.17
N GLN A 67 5.35 30.77 0.41
CA GLN A 67 4.21 29.93 0.80
C GLN A 67 4.52 29.07 2.03
N LEU A 68 5.72 28.47 2.09
CA LEU A 68 6.19 27.74 3.29
C LEU A 68 6.25 28.67 4.51
N ASN A 69 6.76 29.89 4.31
CA ASN A 69 6.82 30.89 5.36
C ASN A 69 5.44 31.33 5.88
N GLU A 70 4.50 31.61 4.98
CA GLU A 70 3.14 31.97 5.39
C GLU A 70 2.39 30.81 6.03
N LEU A 71 2.62 29.56 5.61
CA LEU A 71 2.08 28.38 6.30
C LEU A 71 2.57 28.30 7.74
N ASN A 72 3.89 28.33 7.97
CA ASN A 72 4.47 28.23 9.30
C ASN A 72 4.05 29.42 10.19
N LYS A 73 4.00 30.63 9.64
CA LYS A 73 3.46 31.82 10.31
C LYS A 73 2.00 31.64 10.71
N HIS A 74 1.19 31.08 9.82
CA HIS A 74 -0.22 30.82 10.10
C HIS A 74 -0.38 29.77 11.20
N LEU A 75 0.34 28.64 11.12
CA LEU A 75 0.33 27.61 12.16
C LEU A 75 0.72 28.20 13.52
N ALA A 76 1.81 28.98 13.58
CA ALA A 76 2.22 29.67 14.80
C ALA A 76 1.14 30.63 15.33
N SER A 77 0.44 31.34 14.44
CA SER A 77 -0.68 32.23 14.82
C SER A 77 -1.87 31.49 15.45
N LEU A 78 -2.02 30.20 15.16
CA LEU A 78 -3.04 29.31 15.76
C LEU A 78 -2.58 28.70 17.09
N GLY A 79 -1.38 29.04 17.56
CA GLY A 79 -0.80 28.46 18.77
C GLY A 79 -0.20 27.06 18.59
N VAL A 80 0.03 26.63 17.34
CA VAL A 80 0.83 25.43 17.07
C VAL A 80 2.23 25.66 17.61
N THR A 81 2.80 24.62 18.22
CA THR A 81 4.15 24.64 18.82
C THR A 81 5.12 23.72 18.11
N ARG A 82 4.60 22.72 17.37
CA ARG A 82 5.37 21.81 16.53
C ARG A 82 4.67 21.58 15.20
N HIS A 83 5.40 21.72 14.11
CA HIS A 83 5.00 21.28 12.79
C HIS A 83 5.75 20.00 12.45
N GLN A 84 5.01 18.94 12.15
CA GLN A 84 5.54 17.66 11.68
C GLN A 84 5.31 17.52 10.17
N TRP A 85 6.27 16.96 9.47
CA TRP A 85 6.21 16.76 8.03
C TRP A 85 6.43 15.29 7.65
N THR A 86 5.45 14.64 7.03
CA THR A 86 5.66 13.36 6.32
C THR A 86 6.74 13.52 5.23
N PHE A 87 7.92 12.99 5.52
CA PHE A 87 9.06 12.98 4.62
C PHE A 87 8.91 11.86 3.59
N ASP A 88 8.74 12.23 2.32
CA ASP A 88 8.45 11.30 1.23
C ASP A 88 9.16 11.65 -0.10
N THR A 89 9.49 10.64 -0.92
CA THR A 89 10.47 10.55 -2.04
C THR A 89 10.55 11.68 -3.05
N ILE A 90 9.60 12.58 -3.02
CA ILE A 90 9.43 13.66 -3.97
C ILE A 90 10.20 14.93 -3.58
N TRP A 91 10.98 14.92 -2.48
CA TRP A 91 11.63 16.13 -1.95
C TRP A 91 12.76 16.65 -2.83
N THR A 92 13.53 15.79 -3.51
CA THR A 92 14.60 16.23 -4.42
C THR A 92 14.08 16.94 -5.68
N LEU A 93 12.76 16.94 -5.91
CA LEU A 93 12.17 17.74 -6.99
C LEU A 93 12.38 19.24 -6.83
N TYR A 94 12.57 19.71 -5.59
CA TYR A 94 12.84 21.12 -5.34
C TYR A 94 14.27 21.50 -5.68
N ASP A 95 15.19 20.54 -5.86
CA ASP A 95 16.58 20.84 -6.18
C ASP A 95 16.71 21.44 -7.59
N ASP A 96 15.90 20.95 -8.55
CA ASP A 96 15.90 21.36 -9.96
C ASP A 96 14.68 22.21 -10.38
N TYR A 97 13.82 22.63 -9.44
CA TYR A 97 12.70 23.53 -9.72
C TYR A 97 13.25 24.90 -10.17
N PRO A 98 12.55 25.76 -10.96
CA PRO A 98 13.13 26.97 -11.56
C PRO A 98 13.79 27.98 -10.59
N HIS A 99 13.61 27.78 -9.28
CA HIS A 99 14.28 28.50 -8.19
C HIS A 99 14.74 27.53 -7.09
N GLY A 100 15.38 26.43 -7.49
CA GLY A 100 15.55 25.26 -6.65
C GLY A 100 16.16 25.54 -5.28
N PHE A 101 15.65 24.85 -4.26
CA PHE A 101 16.12 25.01 -2.89
C PHE A 101 15.92 23.71 -2.11
N ASP A 102 16.73 23.52 -1.07
CA ASP A 102 16.55 22.41 -0.14
C ASP A 102 15.25 22.61 0.64
N LEU A 103 14.22 21.88 0.22
CA LEU A 103 12.86 22.02 0.71
C LEU A 103 12.77 21.84 2.22
N LEU A 104 13.44 20.81 2.75
CA LEU A 104 13.35 20.45 4.15
C LEU A 104 14.15 21.43 5.01
N ALA A 105 15.32 21.88 4.55
CA ALA A 105 16.08 22.92 5.25
C ALA A 105 15.33 24.27 5.27
N GLU A 106 14.68 24.66 4.18
CA GLU A 106 13.88 25.89 4.14
C GLU A 106 12.63 25.80 5.02
N ALA A 107 11.91 24.68 5.00
CA ALA A 107 10.74 24.52 5.88
C ALA A 107 11.12 24.54 7.35
N THR A 108 12.25 23.91 7.70
CA THR A 108 12.83 23.94 9.06
C THR A 108 13.20 25.37 9.45
N SER A 109 13.99 26.06 8.63
CA SER A 109 14.39 27.45 8.86
C SER A 109 13.17 28.37 9.00
N SER A 110 12.16 28.14 8.16
CA SER A 110 10.90 28.86 8.22
C SER A 110 10.13 28.61 9.51
N ALA A 111 10.05 27.37 9.98
CA ALA A 111 9.37 27.02 11.22
C ALA A 111 10.07 27.70 12.42
N HIS A 112 11.40 27.65 12.45
CA HIS A 112 12.22 28.32 13.49
C HIS A 112 12.00 29.84 13.52
N ARG A 113 11.90 30.51 12.37
CA ARG A 113 11.57 31.96 12.30
C ARG A 113 10.26 32.31 13.01
N HIS A 114 9.32 31.38 13.09
CA HIS A 114 8.01 31.58 13.73
C HIS A 114 7.90 30.88 15.10
N GLY A 115 9.03 30.40 15.66
CA GLY A 115 9.09 29.79 16.98
C GLY A 115 8.45 28.39 17.07
N LEU A 116 8.39 27.67 15.94
CA LEU A 116 7.89 26.30 15.88
C LEU A 116 9.05 25.29 15.96
N GLU A 117 8.84 24.19 16.68
CA GLU A 117 9.63 22.97 16.46
C GLU A 117 9.26 22.36 15.09
N PHE A 118 10.23 21.78 14.39
CA PHE A 118 10.01 21.12 13.10
C PHE A 118 10.48 19.67 13.12
N TYR A 119 9.58 18.71 12.89
CA TYR A 119 9.89 17.29 12.94
C TYR A 119 9.72 16.64 11.56
N ALA A 120 10.64 15.76 11.18
CA ALA A 120 10.46 14.90 10.01
C ALA A 120 9.79 13.59 10.44
N LEU A 121 8.65 13.26 9.82
CA LEU A 121 7.95 12.01 9.98
C LEU A 121 8.39 11.03 8.88
N ILE A 122 8.99 9.92 9.26
CA ILE A 122 9.46 8.87 8.35
C ILE A 122 8.57 7.63 8.54
N LYS A 123 8.23 6.99 7.42
CA LYS A 123 7.51 5.71 7.38
C LYS A 123 8.40 4.60 6.83
N PRO A 124 9.14 3.87 7.69
CA PRO A 124 10.14 2.91 7.22
C PRO A 124 9.58 1.86 6.25
N PHE A 125 8.39 1.33 6.53
CA PHE A 125 7.74 0.31 5.68
C PHE A 125 7.08 0.86 4.39
N GLU A 126 7.06 2.18 4.18
CA GLU A 126 6.75 2.83 2.88
C GLU A 126 8.02 3.32 2.16
N ALA A 127 9.19 3.16 2.78
CA ALA A 127 10.44 3.68 2.22
C ALA A 127 10.93 2.92 0.98
N GLY A 128 10.23 1.87 0.51
CA GLY A 128 10.58 1.20 -0.74
C GLY A 128 9.73 1.57 -1.95
N ALA A 129 8.42 1.81 -1.76
CA ALA A 129 7.48 2.17 -2.83
C ALA A 129 6.08 2.51 -2.33
N PHE A 130 5.30 3.11 -3.22
CA PHE A 130 3.85 3.25 -3.09
C PHE A 130 3.14 2.27 -4.01
N ARG A 131 2.18 1.53 -3.45
CA ARG A 131 1.27 0.69 -4.24
C ARG A 131 0.21 1.53 -4.94
N ARG A 132 0.53 2.03 -6.13
CA ARG A 132 -0.46 2.49 -7.11
C ARG A 132 0.03 2.19 -8.52
N ASN A 133 -0.92 1.95 -9.41
CA ASN A 133 -0.71 1.95 -10.85
C ASN A 133 0.21 0.83 -11.39
N LEU A 134 -0.22 -0.42 -11.23
CA LEU A 134 0.37 -1.57 -11.92
C LEU A 134 0.31 -1.43 -13.45
N LEU A 135 1.46 -1.50 -14.11
CA LEU A 135 1.56 -1.53 -15.57
C LEU A 135 1.58 -2.98 -16.10
N PRO A 136 1.04 -3.22 -17.31
CA PRO A 136 1.11 -4.52 -17.97
C PRO A 136 2.55 -5.04 -18.15
N HIS A 137 2.75 -6.36 -18.09
CA HIS A 137 4.05 -6.99 -18.30
C HIS A 137 4.68 -6.75 -19.67
N THR A 138 3.87 -6.37 -20.64
CA THR A 138 4.34 -6.02 -21.98
C THR A 138 5.03 -4.66 -22.06
N PHE A 139 4.96 -3.82 -21.02
CA PHE A 139 5.79 -2.63 -20.97
C PHE A 139 7.29 -3.00 -20.90
N PRO A 140 8.20 -2.20 -21.48
CA PRO A 140 9.63 -2.44 -21.40
C PRO A 140 10.11 -2.48 -19.95
N PHE A 141 10.96 -3.45 -19.62
CA PHE A 141 11.57 -3.55 -18.30
C PHE A 141 13.07 -3.82 -18.48
N PRO A 142 13.87 -2.78 -18.76
CA PRO A 142 15.31 -2.96 -18.96
C PRO A 142 15.97 -3.46 -17.69
N GLU A 143 17.16 -4.04 -17.85
CA GLU A 143 18.04 -4.34 -16.74
C GLU A 143 18.31 -3.05 -15.93
N ASN A 144 18.25 -3.14 -14.60
CA ASN A 144 18.39 -2.00 -13.68
C ASN A 144 17.26 -0.95 -13.71
N ALA A 145 16.09 -1.28 -14.28
CA ALA A 145 14.90 -0.44 -14.14
C ALA A 145 14.62 -0.13 -12.66
N CYS A 146 14.45 1.15 -12.32
CA CYS A 146 14.05 1.58 -10.97
C CYS A 146 12.53 1.36 -10.76
N ALA A 147 12.11 0.10 -10.81
CA ALA A 147 10.74 -0.38 -10.69
C ALA A 147 10.74 -1.81 -10.11
N PHE A 148 9.60 -2.28 -9.61
CA PHE A 148 9.42 -3.72 -9.30
C PHE A 148 8.67 -4.42 -10.42
N LYS A 149 8.88 -5.72 -10.55
CA LYS A 149 8.12 -6.60 -11.43
C LYS A 149 7.79 -7.88 -10.67
N ASP A 150 6.52 -8.28 -10.67
CA ASP A 150 6.09 -9.58 -10.17
C ASP A 150 4.90 -10.11 -10.97
N MET A 151 4.33 -11.26 -10.60
CA MET A 151 3.18 -11.85 -11.28
C MET A 151 1.97 -10.92 -11.52
N ARG A 152 1.84 -9.78 -10.82
CA ARG A 152 0.72 -8.84 -10.97
C ARG A 152 0.98 -7.78 -12.04
N GLY A 153 2.24 -7.50 -12.36
CA GLY A 153 2.66 -6.49 -13.34
C GLY A 153 3.93 -5.75 -12.92
N ILE A 154 4.11 -4.56 -13.48
CA ILE A 154 5.24 -3.67 -13.20
C ILE A 154 4.79 -2.53 -12.27
N TYR A 155 5.56 -2.30 -11.21
CA TYR A 155 5.39 -1.22 -10.24
C TYR A 155 6.33 -0.08 -10.57
N PRO A 156 5.86 0.98 -11.24
CA PRO A 156 6.75 2.02 -11.74
C PRO A 156 7.29 2.91 -10.61
N VAL A 157 6.58 3.02 -9.48
CA VAL A 157 6.95 3.88 -8.35
C VAL A 157 7.81 3.10 -7.35
N ALA A 158 9.11 3.02 -7.58
CA ALA A 158 10.07 2.37 -6.68
C ALA A 158 11.22 3.29 -6.28
N ARG A 159 11.72 3.14 -5.05
CA ARG A 159 12.97 3.77 -4.63
C ARG A 159 14.16 2.98 -5.18
N PRO A 160 15.27 3.64 -5.54
CA PRO A 160 16.44 2.97 -6.12
C PRO A 160 16.98 1.84 -5.25
N PHE A 161 17.18 2.09 -3.95
CA PHE A 161 17.65 1.08 -3.01
C PHE A 161 16.72 -0.14 -2.98
N ALA A 162 15.41 0.09 -2.90
CA ALA A 162 14.44 -1.00 -2.83
C ALA A 162 14.30 -1.75 -4.16
N ALA A 163 14.35 -1.06 -5.30
CA ALA A 163 14.33 -1.67 -6.63
C ALA A 163 15.56 -2.57 -6.86
N ALA A 164 16.75 -2.09 -6.45
CA ALA A 164 17.99 -2.85 -6.54
C ALA A 164 18.05 -4.04 -5.55
N ASN A 165 17.31 -3.96 -4.43
CA ASN A 165 17.31 -4.96 -3.37
C ASN A 165 15.92 -5.57 -3.16
N SER A 166 15.23 -5.93 -4.24
CA SER A 166 13.84 -6.40 -4.18
C SER A 166 13.65 -7.64 -3.28
N HIS A 167 14.66 -8.51 -3.21
CA HIS A 167 14.69 -9.69 -2.33
C HIS A 167 14.67 -9.36 -0.82
N MET A 168 15.00 -8.11 -0.43
CA MET A 168 14.95 -7.65 0.96
C MET A 168 13.57 -7.12 1.40
N ASN A 169 12.56 -7.15 0.52
CA ASN A 169 11.17 -6.86 0.91
C ASN A 169 10.61 -7.98 1.80
N LEU A 170 9.52 -7.71 2.53
CA LEU A 170 8.84 -8.72 3.33
C LEU A 170 8.48 -9.91 2.43
N LYS A 171 9.09 -11.07 2.69
CA LYS A 171 8.93 -12.31 1.93
C LYS A 171 7.77 -13.13 2.47
N ARG A 172 7.03 -13.77 1.57
CA ARG A 172 5.94 -14.67 1.87
C ARG A 172 6.43 -15.97 2.50
N LYS A 173 5.59 -16.62 3.31
CA LYS A 173 5.84 -17.94 3.88
C LYS A 173 6.12 -18.96 2.76
N PRO A 174 7.22 -19.73 2.81
CA PRO A 174 7.48 -20.82 1.87
C PRO A 174 6.32 -21.82 1.82
N GLY A 175 6.05 -22.36 0.63
CA GLY A 175 4.97 -23.31 0.35
C GLY A 175 3.56 -22.70 0.34
N SER A 176 3.43 -21.37 0.29
CA SER A 176 2.12 -20.68 0.34
C SER A 176 1.83 -19.76 -0.86
N TYR A 177 2.72 -19.74 -1.84
CA TYR A 177 2.64 -18.83 -2.99
C TYR A 177 3.08 -19.45 -4.31
N GLU A 178 3.87 -20.51 -4.24
CA GLU A 178 4.45 -21.24 -5.33
C GLU A 178 3.34 -21.92 -6.14
N TYR A 179 3.50 -21.89 -7.46
CA TYR A 179 2.64 -22.60 -8.39
C TYR A 179 3.54 -23.40 -9.34
N GLU A 180 3.40 -24.72 -9.27
CA GLU A 180 4.12 -25.65 -10.11
C GLU A 180 3.14 -26.59 -10.80
N GLY A 181 3.26 -26.70 -12.12
CA GLY A 181 2.46 -27.61 -12.93
C GLY A 181 1.26 -26.95 -13.60
N PRO A 182 0.45 -27.74 -14.34
CA PRO A 182 -0.78 -27.28 -14.99
C PRO A 182 -1.96 -27.18 -14.02
N VAL A 183 -2.98 -26.40 -14.38
CA VAL A 183 -4.29 -26.44 -13.68
C VAL A 183 -5.12 -27.58 -14.26
N LYS A 184 -5.56 -28.51 -13.39
CA LYS A 184 -6.40 -29.65 -13.75
C LYS A 184 -7.86 -29.50 -13.38
N GLY A 185 -8.17 -28.63 -12.42
CA GLY A 185 -9.55 -28.37 -12.04
C GLY A 185 -9.76 -26.96 -11.50
N ILE A 186 -10.92 -26.41 -11.81
CA ILE A 186 -11.43 -25.16 -11.25
C ILE A 186 -12.77 -25.46 -10.59
N ARG A 187 -12.95 -25.01 -9.34
CA ARG A 187 -14.22 -25.13 -8.63
C ARG A 187 -14.77 -23.75 -8.37
N LEU A 188 -15.97 -23.47 -8.89
CA LEU A 188 -16.72 -22.26 -8.59
C LEU A 188 -17.60 -22.54 -7.38
N VAL A 189 -17.43 -21.78 -6.31
CA VAL A 189 -18.12 -22.02 -5.03
C VAL A 189 -19.13 -20.92 -4.77
N LYS A 190 -20.41 -21.27 -4.77
CA LYS A 190 -21.51 -20.37 -4.38
C LYS A 190 -21.63 -20.34 -2.86
N GLU A 191 -21.96 -19.19 -2.29
CA GLU A 191 -22.09 -19.03 -0.83
C GLU A 191 -23.22 -19.87 -0.21
N ASN A 192 -24.15 -20.43 -1.00
CA ASN A 192 -25.29 -21.21 -0.54
C ASN A 192 -25.65 -22.35 -1.51
N ASP A 193 -26.60 -23.19 -1.12
CA ASP A 193 -27.10 -24.35 -1.86
C ASP A 193 -28.27 -24.04 -2.81
N LYS A 194 -28.77 -22.81 -2.85
CA LYS A 194 -29.89 -22.45 -3.74
C LYS A 194 -29.50 -22.75 -5.19
N PRO A 195 -30.45 -23.16 -6.06
CA PRO A 195 -30.19 -23.30 -7.49
C PRO A 195 -29.48 -22.09 -8.08
N THR A 196 -28.71 -22.30 -9.14
CA THR A 196 -28.12 -21.24 -9.95
C THR A 196 -28.55 -21.41 -11.40
N ARG A 197 -28.72 -20.29 -12.08
CA ARG A 197 -28.95 -20.25 -13.54
C ARG A 197 -27.69 -20.54 -14.36
N ILE A 198 -26.51 -20.49 -13.76
CA ILE A 198 -25.26 -20.79 -14.45
C ILE A 198 -25.26 -22.27 -14.87
N LYS A 199 -24.90 -22.51 -16.12
CA LYS A 199 -24.74 -23.83 -16.76
C LYS A 199 -23.44 -23.81 -17.54
N TYR A 200 -22.98 -24.99 -17.98
CA TYR A 200 -21.70 -25.10 -18.68
C TYR A 200 -21.64 -24.20 -19.92
N GLU A 201 -22.71 -24.19 -20.73
CA GLU A 201 -22.83 -23.40 -21.95
C GLU A 201 -22.76 -21.88 -21.71
N HIS A 202 -22.98 -21.43 -20.47
CA HIS A 202 -22.87 -20.02 -20.08
C HIS A 202 -21.44 -19.61 -19.73
N LEU A 203 -20.53 -20.57 -19.57
CA LEU A 203 -19.15 -20.34 -19.13
C LEU A 203 -18.19 -20.49 -20.30
N SER A 204 -17.18 -19.62 -20.34
CA SER A 204 -16.00 -19.84 -21.19
C SER A 204 -14.73 -19.55 -20.41
N LEU A 205 -13.73 -20.41 -20.60
CA LEU A 205 -12.41 -20.28 -20.01
C LEU A 205 -11.46 -19.60 -20.99
N TRP A 206 -10.70 -18.65 -20.49
CA TRP A 206 -9.71 -17.90 -21.25
C TRP A 206 -8.41 -17.87 -20.46
N THR A 207 -7.28 -18.02 -21.13
CA THR A 207 -5.98 -18.12 -20.47
C THR A 207 -4.94 -17.23 -21.14
N SER A 208 -3.93 -16.81 -20.38
CA SER A 208 -2.83 -15.98 -20.85
C SER A 208 -1.56 -16.28 -20.06
N SER A 209 -0.41 -16.06 -20.69
CA SER A 209 0.91 -16.11 -20.06
C SER A 209 1.43 -14.76 -19.56
N LEU A 210 0.80 -13.65 -19.96
CA LEU A 210 1.33 -12.29 -19.74
C LEU A 210 0.30 -11.31 -19.14
N ASN A 211 -0.89 -11.78 -18.75
CA ASN A 211 -2.00 -10.94 -18.30
C ASN A 211 -2.52 -9.97 -19.38
N ASN A 212 -2.52 -10.41 -20.63
CA ASN A 212 -3.14 -9.78 -21.79
C ASN A 212 -3.23 -10.81 -22.92
N ASN A 213 -3.84 -10.44 -24.06
CA ASN A 213 -3.98 -11.34 -25.20
C ASN A 213 -4.55 -12.71 -24.79
N PHE A 214 -5.66 -12.69 -24.06
CA PHE A 214 -6.24 -13.91 -23.54
C PHE A 214 -6.77 -14.74 -24.72
N ILE A 215 -6.47 -16.04 -24.71
CA ILE A 215 -6.97 -16.96 -25.72
C ILE A 215 -8.03 -17.89 -25.11
N PRO A 216 -9.09 -18.25 -25.86
CA PRO A 216 -10.06 -19.24 -25.41
C PRO A 216 -9.37 -20.58 -25.13
N TYR A 217 -9.68 -21.20 -24.00
CA TYR A 217 -9.29 -22.58 -23.73
C TYR A 217 -10.20 -23.52 -24.51
N THR A 218 -9.59 -24.37 -25.36
CA THR A 218 -10.30 -25.31 -26.26
C THR A 218 -10.09 -26.77 -25.86
N GLY A 219 -9.36 -27.03 -24.78
CA GLY A 219 -9.14 -28.39 -24.29
C GLY A 219 -10.40 -28.98 -23.64
N ARG A 220 -10.29 -30.24 -23.21
CA ARG A 220 -11.40 -30.97 -22.59
C ARG A 220 -11.83 -30.29 -21.27
N VAL A 221 -13.13 -30.26 -21.04
CA VAL A 221 -13.72 -29.82 -19.76
C VAL A 221 -14.80 -30.81 -19.38
N VAL A 222 -14.68 -31.41 -18.20
CA VAL A 222 -15.77 -32.16 -17.56
C VAL A 222 -16.49 -31.21 -16.60
N PHE A 223 -17.78 -31.01 -16.84
CA PHE A 223 -18.62 -30.17 -15.99
C PHE A 223 -19.50 -31.02 -15.09
N ARG A 224 -19.48 -30.76 -13.79
CA ARG A 224 -20.41 -31.36 -12.84
C ARG A 224 -20.79 -30.39 -11.73
N GLU A 225 -21.89 -30.67 -11.07
CA GLU A 225 -22.45 -29.84 -10.00
C GLU A 225 -22.62 -30.67 -8.72
N THR A 226 -22.22 -30.13 -7.57
CA THR A 226 -22.39 -30.78 -6.26
C THR A 226 -22.89 -29.82 -5.19
N LEU A 227 -23.34 -30.40 -4.07
CA LEU A 227 -23.56 -29.71 -2.81
C LEU A 227 -22.53 -30.19 -1.80
N GLU A 228 -21.83 -29.25 -1.17
CA GLU A 228 -20.77 -29.55 -0.20
C GLU A 228 -20.91 -28.67 1.04
N TRP A 229 -20.59 -29.23 2.21
CA TRP A 229 -20.62 -28.49 3.46
C TRP A 229 -19.37 -27.62 3.59
N ARG A 230 -19.54 -26.29 3.55
CA ARG A 230 -18.41 -25.33 3.56
C ARG A 230 -18.59 -24.28 4.63
N PHE A 231 -17.46 -23.77 5.14
CA PHE A 231 -17.46 -22.61 6.00
C PHE A 231 -17.68 -21.36 5.14
N VAL A 232 -18.74 -20.61 5.42
CA VAL A 232 -19.01 -19.29 4.86
C VAL A 232 -19.25 -18.39 6.06
N PHE A 233 -18.33 -17.46 6.31
CA PHE A 233 -18.35 -16.72 7.57
C PHE A 233 -19.74 -16.12 7.86
N PRO A 234 -20.31 -16.33 9.06
CA PRO A 234 -19.69 -16.91 10.27
C PRO A 234 -19.99 -18.39 10.51
N LYS A 235 -20.63 -19.12 9.59
CA LYS A 235 -21.17 -20.47 9.86
C LYS A 235 -20.82 -21.50 8.78
N TRP A 236 -20.97 -22.77 9.14
CA TRP A 236 -20.95 -23.84 8.15
C TRP A 236 -22.34 -23.99 7.52
N GLN A 237 -22.40 -24.18 6.21
CA GLN A 237 -23.66 -24.38 5.48
C GLN A 237 -23.42 -25.14 4.17
N PRO A 238 -24.47 -25.67 3.53
CA PRO A 238 -24.31 -26.35 2.25
C PRO A 238 -24.10 -25.28 1.17
N CYS A 239 -23.10 -25.49 0.34
CA CYS A 239 -22.70 -24.62 -0.75
C CYS A 239 -22.77 -25.39 -2.06
N ARG A 240 -23.29 -24.73 -3.09
CA ARG A 240 -23.33 -25.28 -4.45
C ARG A 240 -22.00 -25.04 -5.14
N ILE A 241 -21.44 -26.09 -5.73
CA ILE A 241 -20.15 -26.04 -6.41
C ILE A 241 -20.30 -26.48 -7.86
N LEU A 242 -19.79 -25.66 -8.78
CA LEU A 242 -19.65 -26.02 -10.19
C LEU A 242 -18.19 -26.41 -10.42
N HIS A 243 -17.96 -27.64 -10.86
CA HIS A 243 -16.63 -28.18 -11.12
C HIS A 243 -16.36 -28.14 -12.63
N LEU A 244 -15.20 -27.62 -12.99
CA LEU A 244 -14.62 -27.64 -14.32
C LEU A 244 -13.34 -28.47 -14.22
N GLU A 245 -13.42 -29.74 -14.61
CA GLU A 245 -12.40 -30.76 -14.37
C GLU A 245 -11.76 -31.26 -15.67
N GLU A 246 -10.71 -32.07 -15.51
CA GLU A 246 -9.90 -32.60 -16.62
C GLU A 246 -9.31 -31.50 -17.51
N LEU A 247 -9.05 -30.34 -16.91
CA LEU A 247 -8.40 -29.22 -17.57
C LEU A 247 -6.93 -29.56 -17.86
N GLU A 248 -6.40 -28.92 -18.88
CA GLU A 248 -4.99 -29.03 -19.29
C GLU A 248 -4.42 -27.64 -19.54
N ILE A 249 -4.68 -26.71 -18.61
CA ILE A 249 -4.14 -25.36 -18.71
C ILE A 249 -2.65 -25.43 -18.35
N PRO A 250 -1.73 -25.10 -19.27
CA PRO A 250 -0.30 -25.30 -19.03
C PRO A 250 0.24 -24.30 -18.00
N LYS A 251 1.38 -24.63 -17.39
CA LYS A 251 2.00 -23.83 -16.31
C LYS A 251 2.26 -22.38 -16.73
N ASP A 252 2.68 -22.17 -17.96
CA ASP A 252 2.98 -20.85 -18.52
C ASP A 252 1.72 -20.01 -18.78
N HIS A 253 0.53 -20.61 -18.76
CA HIS A 253 -0.77 -19.92 -18.85
C HIS A 253 -1.35 -19.61 -17.46
N ALA A 254 -0.57 -18.94 -16.63
CA ALA A 254 -0.91 -18.69 -15.23
C ALA A 254 -2.12 -17.76 -15.02
N TYR A 255 -2.49 -16.95 -16.01
CA TYR A 255 -3.63 -16.03 -15.90
C TYR A 255 -4.88 -16.67 -16.47
N ILE A 256 -5.96 -16.71 -15.70
CA ILE A 256 -7.23 -17.35 -16.08
C ILE A 256 -8.38 -16.35 -15.92
N ILE A 257 -9.24 -16.28 -16.94
CA ILE A 257 -10.52 -15.60 -16.89
C ILE A 257 -11.63 -16.62 -17.14
N ILE A 258 -12.62 -16.60 -16.26
CA ILE A 258 -13.85 -17.36 -16.38
C ILE A 258 -14.93 -16.35 -16.76
N LYS A 259 -15.34 -16.31 -18.04
CA LYS A 259 -16.40 -15.41 -18.50
C LYS A 259 -17.76 -16.09 -18.34
N CYS A 260 -18.77 -15.33 -17.94
CA CYS A 260 -20.16 -15.77 -17.85
C CYS A 260 -21.04 -14.92 -18.76
N GLN A 261 -21.75 -15.55 -19.70
CA GLN A 261 -22.61 -14.87 -20.68
C GLN A 261 -23.89 -14.29 -20.07
N LEU A 262 -24.24 -14.69 -18.84
CA LEU A 262 -25.47 -14.26 -18.16
C LEU A 262 -25.34 -12.90 -17.43
N ALA A 263 -24.29 -12.12 -17.71
CA ALA A 263 -23.96 -10.87 -17.03
C ALA A 263 -25.14 -9.87 -17.00
N ASP A 264 -25.92 -9.87 -15.91
CA ASP A 264 -27.06 -8.98 -15.73
C ASP A 264 -27.36 -8.69 -14.24
N GLY A 265 -28.35 -7.83 -13.97
CA GLY A 265 -28.73 -7.46 -12.61
C GLY A 265 -29.33 -8.59 -11.76
N ARG A 266 -29.63 -9.76 -12.35
CA ARG A 266 -30.26 -10.91 -11.69
C ARG A 266 -29.25 -11.95 -11.20
N GLY A 267 -27.96 -11.58 -11.14
CA GLY A 267 -26.91 -12.50 -10.73
C GLY A 267 -27.16 -13.16 -9.37
N ASP A 268 -27.06 -14.50 -9.32
CA ASP A 268 -27.32 -15.32 -8.15
C ASP A 268 -26.08 -16.07 -7.60
N PHE A 269 -24.98 -16.11 -8.37
CA PHE A 269 -23.78 -16.85 -8.01
C PHE A 269 -22.78 -15.95 -7.29
N SER A 270 -23.02 -15.75 -5.99
CA SER A 270 -22.22 -14.86 -5.15
C SER A 270 -21.39 -15.62 -4.11
N ASN A 271 -20.21 -15.08 -3.77
CA ASN A 271 -19.42 -15.48 -2.60
C ASN A 271 -18.37 -14.40 -2.28
N GLU A 272 -17.62 -14.56 -1.20
CA GLU A 272 -16.40 -13.81 -0.92
C GLU A 272 -15.34 -14.09 -2.01
N SER A 273 -14.62 -13.06 -2.45
CA SER A 273 -13.70 -13.20 -3.59
C SER A 273 -12.52 -14.16 -3.36
N GLY A 274 -12.13 -14.35 -2.09
CA GLY A 274 -11.13 -15.33 -1.67
C GLY A 274 -11.69 -16.75 -1.50
N ARG A 275 -12.99 -16.95 -1.74
CA ARG A 275 -13.69 -18.24 -1.58
C ARG A 275 -14.51 -18.65 -2.79
N ILE A 276 -14.76 -17.75 -3.75
CA ILE A 276 -15.59 -18.05 -4.92
C ILE A 276 -14.92 -19.03 -5.91
N ILE A 277 -13.59 -19.17 -5.86
CA ILE A 277 -12.82 -20.06 -6.73
C ILE A 277 -11.86 -20.91 -5.91
N GLU A 278 -11.72 -22.18 -6.28
CA GLU A 278 -10.62 -23.07 -5.89
C GLU A 278 -9.95 -23.61 -7.16
N LEU A 279 -8.63 -23.82 -7.11
CA LEU A 279 -7.84 -24.36 -8.21
C LEU A 279 -7.13 -25.62 -7.75
N THR A 280 -7.04 -26.63 -8.62
CA THR A 280 -6.41 -27.93 -8.30
C THR A 280 -5.40 -28.33 -9.36
N GLY A 281 -4.28 -28.90 -8.92
CA GLY A 281 -3.20 -29.42 -9.76
C GLY A 281 -3.36 -30.91 -10.11
N PRO A 282 -2.32 -31.52 -10.73
CA PRO A 282 -2.33 -32.92 -11.20
C PRO A 282 -2.64 -33.98 -10.14
N GLU A 283 -2.23 -33.74 -8.90
CA GLU A 283 -2.38 -34.68 -7.78
C GLU A 283 -3.54 -34.27 -6.88
N GLY A 284 -4.40 -33.36 -7.35
CA GLY A 284 -5.51 -32.80 -6.58
C GLY A 284 -5.08 -31.78 -5.51
N GLN A 285 -3.81 -31.36 -5.51
CA GLN A 285 -3.30 -30.34 -4.60
C GLN A 285 -3.90 -28.96 -4.90
N ASP A 286 -4.18 -28.18 -3.87
CA ASP A 286 -4.66 -26.80 -4.02
C ASP A 286 -3.58 -25.92 -4.67
N ILE A 287 -3.96 -25.17 -5.69
CA ILE A 287 -3.10 -24.15 -6.31
C ILE A 287 -3.42 -22.80 -5.67
N PRO A 288 -2.44 -22.13 -5.04
CA PRO A 288 -2.65 -20.78 -4.53
C PRO A 288 -2.97 -19.84 -5.71
N TYR A 289 -3.83 -18.85 -5.49
CA TYR A 289 -4.19 -17.91 -6.56
C TYR A 289 -4.41 -16.48 -6.04
N TYR A 290 -4.19 -15.49 -6.89
CA TYR A 290 -4.48 -14.11 -6.57
C TYR A 290 -5.66 -13.59 -7.42
N PRO A 291 -6.78 -13.14 -6.82
CA PRO A 291 -7.94 -12.76 -7.60
C PRO A 291 -7.84 -11.33 -8.14
N GLY A 292 -8.25 -11.17 -9.39
CA GLY A 292 -8.27 -9.93 -10.14
C GLY A 292 -9.48 -9.06 -9.81
N SER A 293 -9.30 -7.75 -9.92
CA SER A 293 -10.34 -6.73 -9.69
C SER A 293 -11.04 -6.26 -10.97
N GLY A 294 -10.66 -6.80 -12.14
CA GLY A 294 -11.29 -6.48 -13.41
C GLY A 294 -10.35 -5.87 -14.46
N PRO A 295 -10.89 -5.62 -15.67
CA PRO A 295 -10.14 -5.04 -16.76
C PRO A 295 -9.78 -3.58 -16.45
N VAL A 296 -8.65 -3.12 -16.97
CA VAL A 296 -8.20 -1.73 -16.78
C VAL A 296 -7.89 -1.07 -18.11
N SER A 297 -8.40 0.15 -18.30
CA SER A 297 -8.12 0.97 -19.47
C SER A 297 -6.89 1.87 -19.26
N PRO A 298 -6.22 2.32 -20.34
CA PRO A 298 -5.17 3.33 -20.26
C PRO A 298 -5.61 4.61 -19.53
N ASP A 299 -6.88 4.98 -19.65
CA ASP A 299 -7.43 6.17 -19.00
C ASP A 299 -7.33 6.14 -17.47
N SER A 300 -7.34 4.94 -16.87
CA SER A 300 -7.10 4.76 -15.44
C SER A 300 -5.70 5.23 -15.00
N PHE A 301 -4.78 5.38 -15.97
CA PHE A 301 -3.41 5.82 -15.80
C PHE A 301 -3.13 7.18 -16.46
N LYS A 302 -4.15 7.85 -17.01
CA LYS A 302 -3.98 9.12 -17.70
C LYS A 302 -3.15 10.12 -16.89
N ARG A 303 -3.48 10.30 -15.61
CA ARG A 303 -2.73 11.19 -14.71
C ARG A 303 -1.27 10.77 -14.52
N LEU A 304 -0.97 9.47 -14.52
CA LEU A 304 0.40 8.96 -14.41
C LEU A 304 1.21 9.32 -15.65
N PHE A 305 0.62 9.11 -16.84
CA PHE A 305 1.31 9.25 -18.12
C PHE A 305 1.37 10.68 -18.65
N THR A 306 0.32 11.47 -18.45
CA THR A 306 0.21 12.81 -19.03
C THR A 306 0.70 13.91 -18.09
N SER A 307 0.98 13.60 -16.82
CA SER A 307 1.48 14.61 -15.87
C SER A 307 2.99 14.80 -16.05
N PRO A 308 3.45 15.99 -16.48
CA PRO A 308 4.88 16.26 -16.59
C PRO A 308 5.60 16.06 -15.25
N LEU A 309 4.90 16.34 -14.15
CA LEU A 309 5.39 16.13 -12.80
C LEU A 309 5.60 14.64 -12.49
N MET A 310 4.62 13.78 -12.80
CA MET A 310 4.75 12.34 -12.55
C MET A 310 5.86 11.71 -13.38
N THR A 311 6.00 12.11 -14.65
CA THR A 311 7.09 11.64 -15.53
C THR A 311 8.46 12.07 -15.02
N LYS A 312 8.58 13.28 -14.45
CA LYS A 312 9.81 13.74 -13.79
C LYS A 312 10.07 13.04 -12.45
N LEU A 313 9.02 12.66 -11.73
CA LEU A 313 9.15 12.00 -10.43
C LEU A 313 9.56 10.54 -10.52
N ILE A 314 8.95 9.83 -11.46
CA ILE A 314 9.04 8.38 -11.50
C ILE A 314 10.14 8.00 -12.48
N ARG A 315 11.29 7.60 -11.94
CA ARG A 315 12.48 7.21 -12.72
C ARG A 315 12.17 6.19 -13.81
N TYR A 316 11.31 5.21 -13.53
CA TYR A 316 10.89 4.24 -14.54
C TYR A 316 10.18 4.88 -15.75
N LEU A 317 9.36 5.92 -15.51
CA LEU A 317 8.69 6.63 -16.61
C LEU A 317 9.68 7.50 -17.40
N GLN A 318 10.87 7.81 -16.89
CA GLN A 318 11.88 8.59 -17.61
C GLN A 318 12.64 7.76 -18.67
N LEU A 319 12.52 6.43 -18.63
CA LEU A 319 13.22 5.54 -19.55
C LEU A 319 12.75 5.79 -21.00
N PRO A 320 13.65 5.99 -21.98
CA PRO A 320 13.28 6.31 -23.37
C PRO A 320 12.33 5.29 -24.01
N GLU A 321 12.56 4.00 -23.76
CA GLU A 321 11.75 2.91 -24.26
C GLU A 321 10.34 2.89 -23.64
N VAL A 322 10.19 3.28 -22.38
CA VAL A 322 8.90 3.43 -21.70
C VAL A 322 8.16 4.66 -22.24
N GLN A 323 8.87 5.79 -22.40
CA GLN A 323 8.33 6.99 -23.03
C GLN A 323 7.83 6.72 -24.46
N LYS A 324 8.54 5.92 -25.24
CA LYS A 324 8.10 5.50 -26.58
C LYS A 324 6.75 4.78 -26.56
N GLN A 325 6.51 3.92 -25.57
CA GLN A 325 5.21 3.24 -25.44
C GLN A 325 4.11 4.19 -24.98
N ILE A 326 4.40 5.08 -24.02
CA ILE A 326 3.41 6.00 -23.44
C ILE A 326 2.96 7.06 -24.45
N ASN A 327 3.88 7.55 -25.28
CA ASN A 327 3.63 8.63 -26.23
C ASN A 327 3.00 8.14 -27.55
N ASP A 328 2.85 6.82 -27.74
CA ASP A 328 2.14 6.22 -28.86
C ASP A 328 0.79 5.64 -28.39
N PRO A 329 -0.35 6.31 -28.68
CA PRO A 329 -1.67 5.85 -28.24
C PRO A 329 -2.03 4.44 -28.70
N VAL A 330 -1.53 3.99 -29.85
CA VAL A 330 -1.80 2.65 -30.39
C VAL A 330 -1.07 1.59 -29.56
N ASN A 331 0.22 1.82 -29.28
CA ASN A 331 1.00 0.92 -28.41
C ASN A 331 0.45 0.90 -26.98
N LEU A 332 0.10 2.08 -26.46
CA LEU A 332 -0.49 2.20 -25.14
C LEU A 332 -1.79 1.39 -25.05
N GLN A 333 -2.70 1.56 -26.02
CA GLN A 333 -3.94 0.79 -26.07
C GLN A 333 -3.67 -0.71 -26.18
N LYS A 334 -2.67 -1.11 -26.96
CA LYS A 334 -2.26 -2.52 -27.10
C LYS A 334 -1.82 -3.13 -25.76
N HIS A 335 -1.04 -2.41 -24.95
CA HIS A 335 -0.61 -2.91 -23.65
C HIS A 335 -1.78 -3.18 -22.69
N PHE A 336 -2.82 -2.36 -22.76
CA PHE A 336 -4.00 -2.48 -21.90
C PHE A 336 -5.13 -3.32 -22.52
N SER A 337 -4.96 -3.81 -23.75
CA SER A 337 -5.91 -4.72 -24.38
C SER A 337 -6.04 -5.99 -23.56
N GLU A 338 -7.21 -6.20 -22.95
CA GLU A 338 -7.50 -7.31 -22.06
C GLU A 338 -6.56 -7.41 -20.84
N PHE A 339 -6.03 -6.28 -20.35
CA PHE A 339 -5.23 -6.28 -19.12
C PHE A 339 -6.14 -6.24 -17.88
N TYR A 340 -5.89 -7.14 -16.92
CA TYR A 340 -6.63 -7.20 -15.65
C TYR A 340 -5.75 -6.79 -14.48
N GLN A 341 -6.31 -6.06 -13.51
CA GLN A 341 -5.57 -5.66 -12.31
C GLN A 341 -5.71 -6.68 -11.19
N PHE A 342 -4.60 -6.97 -10.49
CA PHE A 342 -4.53 -7.94 -9.40
C PHE A 342 -4.19 -7.29 -8.06
N GLU A 343 -4.94 -6.24 -7.66
CA GLU A 343 -4.63 -5.51 -6.41
C GLU A 343 -5.82 -5.08 -5.57
N LYS A 344 -6.93 -4.64 -6.17
CA LYS A 344 -7.93 -3.83 -5.43
C LYS A 344 -8.91 -4.60 -4.55
N MET A 345 -9.34 -5.79 -4.96
CA MET A 345 -10.32 -6.58 -4.22
C MET A 345 -9.81 -6.97 -2.82
N ARG A 346 -10.65 -7.37 -1.88
CA ARG A 346 -10.24 -7.99 -0.60
C ARG A 346 -10.77 -9.41 -0.58
N PRO A 347 -10.12 -10.36 0.12
CA PRO A 347 -10.62 -11.73 0.17
C PRO A 347 -12.07 -11.82 0.64
N THR A 348 -12.50 -10.88 1.49
CA THR A 348 -13.87 -10.77 2.03
C THR A 348 -14.81 -9.89 1.21
N ASP A 349 -14.37 -9.29 0.10
CA ASP A 349 -15.28 -8.54 -0.77
C ASP A 349 -16.23 -9.52 -1.45
N SER A 350 -17.52 -9.20 -1.44
CA SER A 350 -18.53 -9.97 -2.17
C SER A 350 -18.36 -9.77 -3.67
N ILE A 351 -18.42 -10.86 -4.42
CA ILE A 351 -18.39 -10.87 -5.87
C ILE A 351 -19.47 -11.82 -6.39
N THR A 352 -20.14 -11.43 -7.48
CA THR A 352 -21.22 -12.19 -8.11
C THR A 352 -20.85 -12.47 -9.57
N LEU A 353 -20.53 -13.73 -9.90
CA LEU A 353 -19.99 -14.13 -11.21
C LEU A 353 -20.91 -13.73 -12.37
N ASP A 354 -22.18 -14.12 -12.30
CA ASP A 354 -23.19 -13.87 -13.33
C ASP A 354 -23.82 -12.47 -13.26
N ARG A 355 -23.36 -11.61 -12.34
CA ARG A 355 -23.63 -10.17 -12.40
C ARG A 355 -22.48 -9.42 -13.07
N ASN A 356 -21.25 -9.78 -12.69
CA ASN A 356 -20.05 -9.13 -13.20
C ASN A 356 -19.68 -9.61 -14.61
N GLY A 357 -20.12 -10.81 -14.99
CA GLY A 357 -19.82 -11.44 -16.26
C GLY A 357 -18.44 -12.08 -16.33
N TYR A 358 -17.64 -12.00 -15.27
CA TYR A 358 -16.33 -12.66 -15.22
C TYR A 358 -15.82 -12.87 -13.80
N LEU A 359 -14.89 -13.81 -13.68
CA LEU A 359 -13.89 -13.90 -12.62
C LEU A 359 -12.50 -13.92 -13.26
N ALA A 360 -11.57 -13.15 -12.71
CA ALA A 360 -10.18 -13.13 -13.16
C ALA A 360 -9.28 -13.58 -12.00
N LEU A 361 -8.26 -14.37 -12.30
CA LEU A 361 -7.29 -14.86 -11.33
C LEU A 361 -5.93 -15.07 -11.99
N VAL A 362 -4.90 -15.10 -11.17
CA VAL A 362 -3.56 -15.56 -11.56
C VAL A 362 -3.12 -16.67 -10.60
N CYS A 363 -2.56 -17.74 -11.14
CA CYS A 363 -2.01 -18.86 -10.38
C CYS A 363 -0.73 -18.40 -9.67
N GLY A 364 -0.63 -18.74 -8.39
CA GLY A 364 0.39 -18.27 -7.46
C GLY A 364 -0.06 -17.09 -6.58
N LYS A 365 0.83 -16.66 -5.69
CA LYS A 365 0.70 -15.41 -4.91
C LYS A 365 1.99 -14.60 -5.00
N PRO A 366 1.94 -13.28 -4.77
CA PRO A 366 3.15 -12.45 -4.77
C PRO A 366 4.09 -12.91 -3.67
N GLU A 367 5.31 -13.28 -4.06
CA GLU A 367 6.37 -13.70 -3.14
C GLU A 367 6.78 -12.58 -2.18
N TYR A 368 6.80 -11.34 -2.65
CA TYR A 368 7.24 -10.18 -1.87
C TYR A 368 6.16 -9.10 -1.73
N VAL A 369 6.17 -8.42 -0.60
CA VAL A 369 5.44 -7.16 -0.41
C VAL A 369 6.26 -6.02 -1.00
N MET A 370 6.16 -5.81 -2.31
CA MET A 370 6.90 -4.73 -3.00
C MET A 370 6.77 -3.39 -2.29
N GLY A 371 7.90 -2.78 -1.94
CA GLY A 371 8.00 -1.49 -1.27
C GLY A 371 8.09 -1.54 0.26
N SER A 372 7.86 -2.70 0.87
CA SER A 372 7.99 -2.90 2.31
C SER A 372 9.26 -3.69 2.61
N MET A 373 10.37 -2.97 2.81
CA MET A 373 11.67 -3.56 3.14
C MET A 373 11.66 -4.17 4.55
N HIS A 374 12.39 -5.25 4.76
CA HIS A 374 12.42 -5.98 6.03
C HIS A 374 13.59 -5.53 6.91
N PRO A 375 13.37 -5.10 8.18
CA PRO A 375 14.43 -4.64 9.07
C PRO A 375 15.39 -5.73 9.55
N ILE A 376 15.23 -6.98 9.09
CA ILE A 376 16.12 -8.09 9.49
C ILE A 376 17.49 -7.91 8.83
N TYR A 377 17.49 -7.38 7.61
CA TYR A 377 18.69 -7.02 6.87
C TYR A 377 19.29 -5.74 7.46
N PRO A 378 20.55 -5.76 7.92
CA PRO A 378 21.25 -4.56 8.37
C PRO A 378 21.28 -3.45 7.31
N GLU A 379 21.39 -3.80 6.04
CA GLU A 379 21.40 -2.86 4.90
C GLU A 379 20.09 -2.08 4.81
N VAL A 380 18.96 -2.72 5.12
CA VAL A 380 17.66 -2.04 5.16
C VAL A 380 17.59 -1.06 6.32
N ARG A 381 18.10 -1.45 7.50
CA ARG A 381 18.13 -0.55 8.66
C ARG A 381 19.05 0.64 8.39
N GLU A 382 20.22 0.39 7.82
CA GLU A 382 21.16 1.44 7.44
C GLU A 382 20.56 2.41 6.42
N HIS A 383 19.87 1.90 5.38
CA HIS A 383 19.15 2.75 4.44
C HIS A 383 18.10 3.63 5.12
N TRP A 384 17.38 3.11 6.11
CA TRP A 384 16.42 3.91 6.88
C TRP A 384 17.12 4.93 7.80
N LEU A 385 18.27 4.58 8.37
CA LEU A 385 19.10 5.51 9.14
C LEU A 385 19.68 6.62 8.27
N GLU A 386 20.03 6.36 7.01
CA GLU A 386 20.42 7.41 6.05
C GLU A 386 19.32 8.45 5.85
N LEU A 387 18.05 8.03 5.78
CA LEU A 387 16.92 8.96 5.71
C LEU A 387 16.82 9.81 6.99
N VAL A 388 17.07 9.19 8.16
CA VAL A 388 17.13 9.91 9.44
C VAL A 388 18.27 10.94 9.43
N ARG A 389 19.48 10.55 9.02
CA ARG A 389 20.64 11.46 8.91
C ARG A 389 20.35 12.62 7.97
N PHE A 390 19.80 12.33 6.80
CA PHE A 390 19.43 13.33 5.81
C PHE A 390 18.51 14.40 6.41
N CYS A 391 17.52 14.02 7.22
CA CYS A 391 16.63 14.96 7.88
C CYS A 391 17.35 15.75 8.99
N LEU A 392 18.14 15.08 9.84
CA LEU A 392 18.87 15.71 10.94
C LEU A 392 19.88 16.76 10.44
N ASP A 393 20.59 16.47 9.36
CA ASP A 393 21.58 17.37 8.76
C ASP A 393 20.94 18.64 8.15
N ARG A 394 19.61 18.65 7.99
CA ARG A 394 18.82 19.82 7.54
C ARG A 394 18.18 20.60 8.68
N GLY A 395 18.56 20.28 9.91
CA GLY A 395 18.27 21.08 11.10
C GLY A 395 16.96 20.76 11.80
N VAL A 396 16.26 19.67 11.44
CA VAL A 396 15.01 19.29 12.13
C VAL A 396 15.24 19.13 13.64
N ASP A 397 14.20 19.39 14.43
CA ASP A 397 14.25 19.31 15.89
C ASP A 397 14.03 17.89 16.41
N GLY A 398 13.41 17.04 15.60
CA GLY A 398 13.20 15.65 15.93
C GLY A 398 12.71 14.81 14.75
N ILE A 399 12.67 13.51 15.00
CA ILE A 399 12.21 12.50 14.04
C ILE A 399 11.00 11.79 14.60
N ASN A 400 9.99 11.60 13.76
CA ASN A 400 8.77 10.88 14.10
C ASN A 400 8.69 9.59 13.26
N LEU A 401 8.82 8.43 13.90
CA LEU A 401 8.82 7.14 13.21
C LEU A 401 7.42 6.51 13.23
N ARG A 402 6.88 6.25 12.04
CA ARG A 402 5.57 5.64 11.83
C ARG A 402 5.69 4.27 11.16
N ALA A 403 5.37 3.21 11.89
CA ALA A 403 5.37 1.84 11.36
C ALA A 403 4.27 1.60 10.31
N ALA A 404 3.17 2.36 10.36
CA ALA A 404 2.07 2.18 9.42
C ALA A 404 2.45 2.56 7.98
N ASN A 405 1.99 1.73 7.04
CA ASN A 405 2.24 1.86 5.62
C ASN A 405 0.94 1.81 4.75
N HIS A 406 1.05 2.31 3.53
CA HIS A 406 0.03 2.26 2.47
C HIS A 406 0.11 0.98 1.62
N THR A 407 1.16 0.18 1.82
CA THR A 407 1.46 -1.04 1.08
C THR A 407 0.75 -2.21 1.75
N ARG A 408 -0.50 -2.47 1.37
CA ARG A 408 -1.40 -3.39 2.08
C ARG A 408 -1.47 -4.77 1.39
N PRO A 409 -0.63 -5.76 1.73
CA PRO A 409 -0.89 -7.13 1.30
C PRO A 409 -2.17 -7.63 1.98
N ARG A 410 -3.04 -8.28 1.22
CA ARG A 410 -4.33 -8.81 1.72
C ARG A 410 -4.13 -9.90 2.77
N GLU A 411 -3.05 -10.65 2.60
CA GLU A 411 -2.64 -11.79 3.41
C GLU A 411 -1.38 -11.43 4.20
N HIS A 412 -1.36 -10.24 4.78
CA HIS A 412 -0.21 -9.65 5.49
C HIS A 412 0.42 -10.55 6.55
N GLN A 413 -0.35 -11.46 7.17
CA GLN A 413 0.17 -12.44 8.12
C GLN A 413 1.13 -13.46 7.47
N TYR A 414 0.99 -13.71 6.17
CA TYR A 414 1.85 -14.64 5.43
C TYR A 414 3.18 -14.03 5.01
N TYR A 415 3.49 -12.78 5.38
CA TYR A 415 4.74 -12.12 5.02
C TYR A 415 5.63 -11.89 6.23
N GLY A 416 6.95 -11.71 6.01
CA GLY A 416 7.97 -11.63 7.06
C GLY A 416 8.71 -12.96 7.30
N PHE A 417 8.78 -13.83 6.30
CA PHE A 417 9.49 -15.12 6.33
C PHE A 417 10.75 -15.07 5.47
N ASN A 418 11.47 -13.95 5.53
CA ASN A 418 12.74 -13.76 4.83
C ASN A 418 13.77 -14.79 5.29
N GLU A 419 14.75 -15.11 4.44
CA GLU A 419 15.76 -16.13 4.70
C GLU A 419 16.47 -15.93 6.03
N PRO A 420 16.93 -14.72 6.42
CA PRO A 420 17.58 -14.51 7.71
C PRO A 420 16.63 -14.72 8.91
N VAL A 421 15.32 -14.53 8.71
CA VAL A 421 14.31 -14.80 9.74
C VAL A 421 14.14 -16.31 9.94
N LEU A 422 14.11 -17.07 8.84
CA LEU A 422 14.04 -18.53 8.88
C LEU A 422 15.32 -19.14 9.46
N GLU A 423 16.48 -18.56 9.16
CA GLU A 423 17.76 -18.95 9.77
C GLU A 423 17.74 -18.69 11.29
N ALA A 424 17.37 -17.47 11.71
CA ALA A 424 17.27 -17.12 13.13
C ALA A 424 16.20 -17.91 13.90
N SER A 425 15.21 -18.48 13.20
CA SER A 425 14.18 -19.34 13.80
C SER A 425 14.59 -20.82 13.88
N GLY A 426 15.75 -21.20 13.32
CA GLY A 426 16.15 -22.61 13.17
C GLY A 426 15.23 -23.37 12.21
N GLY A 427 14.73 -22.71 11.17
CA GLY A 427 13.80 -23.28 10.17
C GLY A 427 12.33 -23.33 10.60
N ARG A 428 12.00 -22.86 11.81
CA ARG A 428 10.61 -22.83 12.29
C ARG A 428 9.78 -21.80 11.52
N THR A 429 8.51 -22.13 11.26
CA THR A 429 7.57 -21.25 10.54
C THR A 429 6.27 -20.97 11.31
N ASP A 430 6.27 -21.19 12.63
CA ASP A 430 5.16 -20.81 13.50
C ASP A 430 5.13 -19.30 13.75
N PHE A 431 3.92 -18.74 13.78
CA PHE A 431 3.74 -17.29 13.87
C PHE A 431 4.37 -16.65 15.12
N PRO A 432 4.27 -17.20 16.34
CA PRO A 432 4.88 -16.59 17.52
C PRO A 432 6.40 -16.42 17.39
N THR A 433 7.09 -17.45 16.88
CA THR A 433 8.56 -17.40 16.71
C THR A 433 8.95 -16.36 15.67
N ILE A 434 8.31 -16.38 14.51
CA ILE A 434 8.60 -15.45 13.41
C ILE A 434 8.28 -14.01 13.80
N ALA A 435 7.11 -13.78 14.41
CA ALA A 435 6.70 -12.46 14.87
C ALA A 435 7.69 -11.86 15.87
N ARG A 436 8.21 -12.66 16.80
CA ARG A 436 9.22 -12.21 17.77
C ARG A 436 10.53 -11.80 17.11
N ILE A 437 11.02 -12.58 16.15
CA ILE A 437 12.26 -12.24 15.41
C ILE A 437 12.08 -10.95 14.62
N ASN A 438 10.96 -10.82 13.91
CA ASN A 438 10.63 -9.62 13.15
C ASN A 438 10.46 -8.39 14.05
N GLY A 439 9.82 -8.57 15.21
CA GLY A 439 9.67 -7.56 16.26
C GLY A 439 11.02 -7.09 16.79
N ASN A 440 11.91 -8.03 17.15
CA ASN A 440 13.27 -7.73 17.60
C ASN A 440 14.05 -6.91 16.55
N ALA A 441 13.98 -7.31 15.28
CA ALA A 441 14.66 -6.60 14.19
C ALA A 441 14.16 -5.15 14.03
N TYR A 442 12.86 -4.92 14.16
CA TYR A 442 12.32 -3.56 14.11
C TYR A 442 12.67 -2.75 15.37
N THR A 443 12.62 -3.36 16.56
CA THR A 443 13.06 -2.70 17.80
C THR A 443 14.54 -2.33 17.74
N GLU A 444 15.38 -3.16 17.11
CA GLU A 444 16.80 -2.86 16.92
C GLU A 444 16.99 -1.62 16.06
N PHE A 445 16.29 -1.53 14.92
CA PHE A 445 16.26 -0.30 14.12
C PHE A 445 15.84 0.93 14.95
N LEU A 446 14.84 0.80 15.82
CA LEU A 446 14.39 1.92 16.66
C LEU A 446 15.47 2.33 17.69
N ARG A 447 16.26 1.40 18.21
CA ARG A 447 17.41 1.71 19.09
C ARG A 447 18.53 2.41 18.33
N GLU A 448 18.92 1.87 17.17
CA GLU A 448 19.92 2.48 16.29
C GLU A 448 19.50 3.92 15.90
N ALA A 449 18.21 4.12 15.56
CA ALA A 449 17.66 5.43 15.22
C ALA A 449 17.67 6.37 16.42
N ARG A 450 17.26 5.91 17.62
CA ARG A 450 17.35 6.70 18.87
C ARG A 450 18.77 7.16 19.11
N ASP A 451 19.75 6.26 19.05
CA ASP A 451 21.15 6.58 19.36
C ASP A 451 21.69 7.62 18.38
N LEU A 452 21.39 7.46 17.09
CA LEU A 452 21.71 8.46 16.06
C LEU A 452 21.05 9.82 16.35
N ILE A 453 19.75 9.86 16.63
CA ILE A 453 19.01 11.10 16.89
C ILE A 453 19.54 11.80 18.15
N LYS A 454 19.79 11.04 19.21
CA LYS A 454 20.34 11.54 20.48
C LYS A 454 21.76 12.04 20.37
N SER A 455 22.59 11.42 19.52
CA SER A 455 23.95 11.92 19.24
C SER A 455 23.96 13.35 18.67
N LYS A 456 22.84 13.79 18.06
CA LYS A 456 22.64 15.16 17.54
C LYS A 456 21.87 16.07 18.50
N GLY A 457 21.57 15.61 19.72
CA GLY A 457 20.79 16.37 20.71
C GLY A 457 19.34 16.59 20.28
N LYS A 458 18.79 15.75 19.41
CA LYS A 458 17.41 15.83 18.89
C LYS A 458 16.50 14.82 19.57
N SER A 459 15.21 14.90 19.30
CA SER A 459 14.19 14.04 19.92
C SER A 459 13.60 13.01 18.97
N ILE A 460 13.10 11.93 19.55
CA ILE A 460 12.44 10.84 18.83
C ILE A 460 10.99 10.68 19.29
N THR A 461 10.07 10.70 18.32
CA THR A 461 8.66 10.37 18.49
C THR A 461 8.38 9.02 17.83
N ILE A 462 7.59 8.16 18.50
CA ILE A 462 7.16 6.87 17.94
C ILE A 462 5.63 6.80 17.85
N HIS A 463 5.11 6.37 16.70
CA HIS A 463 3.68 6.11 16.55
C HIS A 463 3.29 4.81 17.24
N LEU A 464 2.28 4.88 18.11
CA LEU A 464 1.61 3.72 18.69
C LEU A 464 0.23 3.59 18.06
N HIS A 465 -0.02 2.46 17.41
CA HIS A 465 -1.33 2.17 16.84
C HIS A 465 -2.19 1.39 17.84
N ALA A 466 -3.49 1.67 17.87
CA ALA A 466 -4.45 0.94 18.73
C ALA A 466 -4.33 -0.59 18.61
N THR A 467 -4.03 -1.10 17.43
CA THR A 467 -3.85 -2.54 17.16
C THR A 467 -2.56 -3.14 17.71
N MET A 468 -1.58 -2.31 18.09
CA MET A 468 -0.41 -2.77 18.85
C MET A 468 -0.75 -2.97 20.33
N LEU A 469 -1.67 -2.14 20.86
CA LEU A 469 -2.08 -2.18 22.26
C LEU A 469 -3.12 -3.27 22.52
N SER A 470 -4.06 -3.42 21.59
CA SER A 470 -5.15 -4.40 21.65
C SER A 470 -5.22 -5.16 20.33
N PRO A 471 -4.33 -6.16 20.12
CA PRO A 471 -4.33 -6.94 18.89
C PRO A 471 -5.69 -7.63 18.72
N ASP A 472 -6.32 -7.42 17.55
CA ASP A 472 -7.56 -8.12 17.17
C ASP A 472 -7.20 -9.59 16.88
N ASP A 473 -7.90 -10.52 17.51
CA ASP A 473 -7.77 -11.95 17.28
C ASP A 473 -8.21 -12.33 15.85
N ARG A 474 -9.05 -11.50 15.21
CA ARG A 474 -9.36 -11.59 13.78
C ARG A 474 -8.22 -10.96 12.99
N ARG A 475 -7.12 -11.68 12.89
CA ARG A 475 -5.89 -11.26 12.18
C ARG A 475 -6.14 -10.77 10.74
N TRP A 476 -7.24 -11.16 10.10
CA TRP A 476 -7.64 -10.71 8.76
C TRP A 476 -8.41 -9.37 8.74
N ARG A 477 -8.86 -8.83 9.89
CA ARG A 477 -9.58 -7.55 10.01
C ARG A 477 -8.80 -6.47 10.77
N SER A 478 -7.81 -6.83 11.60
CA SER A 478 -6.91 -5.88 12.27
C SER A 478 -6.19 -4.97 11.27
N SER A 479 -5.89 -3.73 11.71
CA SER A 479 -5.39 -2.62 10.89
C SER A 479 -4.45 -3.04 9.76
N HIS A 480 -4.96 -3.01 8.53
CA HIS A 480 -4.24 -3.23 7.27
C HIS A 480 -3.06 -2.27 7.03
N GLN A 481 -2.73 -1.44 8.01
CA GLN A 481 -1.68 -0.44 7.94
C GLN A 481 -0.35 -0.96 8.51
N LEU A 482 -0.37 -2.00 9.37
CA LEU A 482 0.86 -2.54 9.95
C LEU A 482 1.24 -3.86 9.27
N PRO A 483 2.55 -4.15 9.10
CA PRO A 483 3.02 -5.51 8.84
C PRO A 483 2.42 -6.51 9.85
N GLY A 484 1.86 -7.62 9.37
CA GLY A 484 1.04 -8.52 10.20
C GLY A 484 1.83 -9.44 11.12
N ASN A 485 3.02 -9.85 10.70
CA ASN A 485 3.80 -10.88 11.37
C ASN A 485 4.95 -10.29 12.19
N PHE A 486 4.63 -9.31 13.04
CA PHE A 486 5.57 -8.60 13.92
C PHE A 486 5.01 -8.59 15.34
N GLU A 487 5.85 -8.95 16.31
CA GLU A 487 5.60 -8.66 17.71
C GLU A 487 5.95 -7.19 17.96
N TRP A 488 4.95 -6.33 18.05
CA TRP A 488 5.15 -4.92 18.31
C TRP A 488 5.46 -4.68 19.79
N GLN A 489 6.75 -4.58 20.12
CA GLN A 489 7.29 -4.42 21.48
C GLN A 489 7.08 -3.02 22.05
N TRP A 490 5.87 -2.48 21.94
CA TRP A 490 5.53 -1.11 22.28
C TRP A 490 5.90 -0.75 23.73
N ARG A 491 5.83 -1.69 24.68
CA ARG A 491 6.23 -1.45 26.08
C ARG A 491 7.70 -1.08 26.19
N THR A 492 8.56 -1.78 25.43
CA THR A 492 10.00 -1.48 25.34
C THR A 492 10.20 -0.11 24.73
N TRP A 493 9.49 0.20 23.64
CA TRP A 493 9.64 1.49 22.96
C TRP A 493 9.25 2.67 23.86
N VAL A 494 8.16 2.53 24.63
CA VAL A 494 7.70 3.54 25.60
C VAL A 494 8.69 3.75 26.74
N ARG A 495 9.33 2.67 27.23
CA ARG A 495 10.22 2.72 28.40
C ARG A 495 11.64 3.14 28.06
N GLU A 496 12.14 2.73 26.90
CA GLU A 496 13.58 2.75 26.60
C GLU A 496 13.95 3.62 25.38
N ILE A 497 12.98 3.94 24.51
CA ILE A 497 13.30 4.49 23.18
C ILE A 497 12.70 5.87 22.95
N ALA A 498 11.39 6.02 23.09
CA ALA A 498 10.67 7.23 22.72
C ALA A 498 10.84 8.35 23.74
N ASP A 499 11.01 9.59 23.26
CA ASP A 499 10.79 10.78 24.09
C ASP A 499 9.32 11.18 24.11
N ASP A 500 8.67 11.07 22.94
CA ASP A 500 7.27 11.40 22.72
C ASP A 500 6.56 10.21 22.06
N LEU A 501 5.28 10.05 22.34
CA LEU A 501 4.44 9.04 21.72
C LEU A 501 3.31 9.71 20.95
N GLU A 502 3.02 9.20 19.76
CA GLU A 502 1.88 9.63 18.97
C GLU A 502 0.89 8.48 18.81
N PHE A 503 -0.23 8.58 19.52
CA PHE A 503 -1.26 7.55 19.47
C PHE A 503 -2.14 7.68 18.22
N ARG A 504 -2.29 6.61 17.45
CA ARG A 504 -3.06 6.55 16.20
C ARG A 504 -4.13 5.47 16.25
N GLY A 505 -5.28 5.78 15.65
CA GLY A 505 -6.38 4.82 15.52
C GLY A 505 -7.23 4.66 16.77
N GLY A 506 -7.39 5.70 17.59
CA GLY A 506 -8.27 5.65 18.76
C GLY A 506 -9.72 5.26 18.45
N ASN A 507 -10.20 5.53 17.24
CA ASN A 507 -11.50 5.04 16.75
C ASN A 507 -11.57 3.52 16.53
N MET A 508 -10.43 2.81 16.56
CA MET A 508 -10.35 1.35 16.49
C MET A 508 -10.31 0.71 17.87
N LEU A 509 -10.13 1.48 18.95
CA LEU A 509 -10.28 0.99 20.31
C LEU A 509 -11.77 0.71 20.57
N ARG A 510 -12.07 -0.52 20.94
CA ARG A 510 -13.43 -0.93 21.32
C ARG A 510 -13.55 -0.86 22.84
N GLN A 511 -14.75 -0.63 23.34
CA GLN A 511 -14.98 -0.48 24.78
C GLN A 511 -14.41 -1.66 25.58
N TRP A 512 -14.64 -2.89 25.12
CA TRP A 512 -14.09 -4.10 25.76
C TRP A 512 -12.56 -4.24 25.69
N ASN A 513 -11.89 -3.50 24.80
CA ASN A 513 -10.42 -3.48 24.75
C ASN A 513 -9.81 -2.63 25.88
N LEU A 514 -10.62 -1.78 26.53
CA LEU A 514 -10.21 -0.87 27.62
C LEU A 514 -10.55 -1.43 29.01
N GLU A 515 -11.26 -2.56 29.07
CA GLU A 515 -11.71 -3.22 30.29
C GLU A 515 -10.74 -4.33 30.76
N GLN A 516 -9.65 -4.56 30.01
CA GLN A 516 -8.52 -5.45 30.35
C GLN A 516 -7.35 -4.65 30.95
#